data_AF-A0A4U6AHW4-F1
#
_entry.id   AF-A0A4U6AHW4-F1
#
_cell.length_a   1.000
_cell.length_b   1.000
_cell.length_c   1.000
_cell.angle_alpha   90.00
_cell.angle_beta   90.00
_cell.angle_gamma   90.00
#
_symmetry.space_group_name_H-M   'P 1'
#
loop_
_entity.id
_entity.type
_entity.pdbx_description
1 polymer ?
#
loop_
_entity_poly.entity_id
_entity_poly.type
_entity_poly.pdbx_seq_one_letter_code
_entity_poly.pdbx_strand_id
1 'polypeptide(L)'
;MLRRTGIHLNNICYWSDGFAPWIGRCEDKVLVKYDPRDLHRVFVKLGDNYLMVPTRNPGRPAITLWEQKAAIRVQRARGRHEIDEETIFQTIAAQRALVDQAIRETTQTRRWRARRAHLQERPAISPTVPMDEPVIALPHFPVEVWE
;
A
#
# COMPACT_ATOMS: atom_id res chain seq x y z
N MET A 1 -23.99 11.76 -14.00
CA MET A 1 -25.04 11.27 -14.92
C MET A 1 -25.03 9.75 -14.86
N LEU A 2 -26.21 9.14 -14.69
CA LEU A 2 -26.37 7.69 -14.69
C LEU A 2 -26.39 7.19 -16.15
N ARG A 3 -25.47 6.29 -16.52
CA ARG A 3 -25.41 5.68 -17.85
C ARG A 3 -25.82 4.22 -17.80
N ARG A 4 -26.07 3.61 -18.96
CA ARG A 4 -26.28 2.16 -19.10
C ARG A 4 -25.09 1.32 -18.60
N THR A 5 -23.89 1.89 -18.57
CA THR A 5 -22.68 1.28 -18.02
C THR A 5 -22.55 1.47 -16.50
N GLY A 6 -23.35 2.36 -15.91
CA GLY A 6 -23.34 2.68 -14.48
C GLY A 6 -23.03 4.14 -14.19
N ILE A 7 -22.48 4.37 -13.00
CA ILE A 7 -22.03 5.68 -12.56
C ILE A 7 -20.51 5.70 -12.56
N HIS A 8 -19.95 6.72 -13.20
CA HIS A 8 -18.52 7.00 -13.14
C HIS A 8 -18.28 8.06 -12.07
N LEU A 9 -17.50 7.70 -11.06
CA LEU A 9 -17.04 8.60 -10.02
C LEU A 9 -15.55 8.39 -9.87
N ASN A 10 -14.75 9.47 -9.88
CA ASN A 10 -13.32 9.38 -9.57
C ASN A 10 -12.56 8.37 -10.47
N ASN A 11 -12.89 8.30 -11.77
CA ASN A 11 -12.33 7.34 -12.74
C ASN A 11 -12.59 5.85 -12.40
N ILE A 12 -13.58 5.57 -11.55
CA ILE A 12 -14.02 4.21 -11.20
C ILE A 12 -15.48 4.04 -11.64
N CYS A 13 -15.79 2.87 -12.18
CA CYS A 13 -17.14 2.51 -12.59
C CYS A 13 -17.87 1.75 -11.48
N TYR A 14 -19.08 2.21 -11.16
CA TYR A 14 -19.98 1.60 -10.16
C TYR A 14 -21.23 1.05 -10.84
N TRP A 15 -21.60 -0.18 -10.50
CA TRP A 15 -22.75 -0.87 -11.09
C TRP A 15 -23.52 -1.67 -10.03
N SER A 16 -24.85 -1.65 -10.16
CA SER A 16 -25.77 -2.50 -9.40
C SER A 16 -27.01 -2.74 -10.25
N ASP A 17 -27.60 -3.93 -10.14
CA ASP A 17 -28.82 -4.29 -10.89
C ASP A 17 -30.02 -3.41 -10.51
N GLY A 18 -29.98 -2.79 -9.32
CA GLY A 18 -30.95 -1.78 -8.89
C GLY A 18 -30.98 -0.51 -9.75
N PHE A 19 -30.02 -0.31 -10.67
CA PHE A 19 -30.06 0.78 -11.64
C PHE A 19 -30.98 0.51 -12.83
N ALA A 20 -31.29 -0.75 -13.15
CA ALA A 20 -32.04 -1.10 -14.35
C ALA A 20 -33.36 -0.31 -14.53
N PRO A 21 -34.18 -0.08 -13.48
CA PRO A 21 -35.43 0.70 -13.61
C PRO A 21 -35.23 2.21 -13.80
N TRP A 22 -34.03 2.73 -13.49
CA TRP A 22 -33.73 4.17 -13.44
C TRP A 22 -32.94 4.65 -14.66
N ILE A 23 -32.33 3.75 -15.42
CA ILE A 23 -31.63 4.07 -16.67
C ILE A 23 -32.63 4.67 -17.67
N GLY A 24 -32.37 5.89 -18.13
CA GLY A 24 -33.24 6.62 -19.07
C GLY A 24 -34.40 7.39 -18.43
N ARG A 25 -34.71 7.18 -17.14
CA ARG A 25 -35.66 8.03 -16.39
C ARG A 25 -35.00 9.10 -15.54
N CYS A 26 -33.73 8.91 -15.22
CA CYS A 26 -32.96 9.84 -14.40
C CYS A 26 -32.32 10.91 -15.30
N GLU A 27 -33.07 11.98 -15.60
CA GLU A 27 -32.57 13.14 -16.36
C GLU A 27 -31.67 14.05 -15.51
N ASP A 28 -31.77 13.93 -14.18
CA ASP A 28 -31.11 14.82 -13.22
C ASP A 28 -29.73 14.36 -12.71
N LYS A 29 -29.03 15.33 -12.08
CA LYS A 29 -27.81 15.10 -11.33
C LYS A 29 -28.09 14.22 -10.10
N VAL A 30 -27.78 12.94 -10.22
CA VAL A 30 -27.86 11.97 -9.12
C VAL A 30 -26.91 12.34 -7.97
N LEU A 31 -27.42 12.35 -6.73
CA LEU A 31 -26.61 12.58 -5.54
C LEU A 31 -25.89 11.29 -5.14
N VAL A 32 -24.57 11.35 -4.96
CA VAL A 32 -23.74 10.21 -4.55
C VAL A 32 -23.03 10.55 -3.24
N LYS A 33 -23.18 9.67 -2.25
CA LYS A 33 -22.45 9.67 -0.99
C LYS A 33 -21.46 8.51 -1.00
N TYR A 34 -20.27 8.72 -0.48
CA TYR A 34 -19.25 7.67 -0.37
C TYR A 34 -18.37 7.93 0.86
N ASP A 35 -17.74 6.88 1.38
CA ASP A 35 -16.74 7.00 2.43
C ASP A 35 -15.36 7.27 1.79
N PRO A 36 -14.66 8.37 2.12
CA PRO A 36 -13.30 8.60 1.63
C PRO A 36 -12.28 7.50 1.99
N ARG A 37 -12.57 6.69 3.02
CA ARG A 37 -11.72 5.57 3.46
C ARG A 37 -11.98 4.29 2.67
N ASP A 38 -13.15 4.14 2.08
CA ASP A 38 -13.53 2.95 1.32
C ASP A 38 -14.35 3.33 0.07
N LEU A 39 -13.69 3.30 -1.08
CA LEU A 39 -14.30 3.53 -2.39
C LEU A 39 -14.84 2.26 -3.03
N HIS A 40 -14.85 1.12 -2.35
CA HIS A 40 -15.42 -0.13 -2.88
C HIS A 40 -16.94 -0.04 -3.06
N ARG A 41 -17.62 0.79 -2.27
CA ARG A 41 -19.07 0.97 -2.32
C ARG A 41 -19.45 2.43 -2.23
N VAL A 42 -20.48 2.81 -2.97
CA VAL A 42 -21.07 4.15 -2.94
C VAL A 42 -22.57 4.06 -2.72
N PHE A 43 -23.13 5.11 -2.14
CA PHE A 43 -24.56 5.24 -1.88
C PHE A 43 -25.15 6.28 -2.82
N VAL A 44 -26.04 5.83 -3.69
CA VAL A 44 -26.61 6.64 -4.77
C VAL A 44 -28.06 6.93 -4.42
N LYS A 45 -28.44 8.21 -4.37
CA LYS A 45 -29.84 8.61 -4.13
C LYS A 45 -30.64 8.46 -5.42
N LEU A 46 -31.61 7.55 -5.43
CA LEU A 46 -32.54 7.32 -6.54
C LEU A 46 -33.97 7.49 -6.03
N GLY A 47 -34.65 8.53 -6.52
CA GLY A 47 -35.91 9.00 -5.92
C GLY A 47 -35.68 9.40 -4.46
N ASP A 48 -36.45 8.82 -3.55
CA ASP A 48 -36.34 9.08 -2.10
C ASP A 48 -35.41 8.11 -1.36
N ASN A 49 -34.93 7.06 -2.03
CA ASN A 49 -34.14 5.99 -1.42
C ASN A 49 -32.66 6.07 -1.78
N TYR A 50 -31.81 5.53 -0.91
CA TYR A 50 -30.38 5.33 -1.20
C TYR A 50 -30.14 3.88 -1.58
N LEU A 51 -29.52 3.68 -2.75
CA LEU A 51 -29.05 2.37 -3.19
C LEU A 51 -27.57 2.23 -2.89
N MET A 52 -27.18 1.13 -2.25
CA MET A 52 -25.77 0.74 -2.13
C MET A 52 -25.30 0.13 -3.46
N VAL A 53 -24.21 0.65 -4.00
CA VAL A 53 -23.70 0.30 -5.32
C VAL A 53 -22.22 -0.05 -5.18
N PRO A 54 -21.83 -1.31 -5.42
CA PRO A 54 -20.44 -1.71 -5.41
C PRO A 54 -19.70 -1.24 -6.67
N THR A 55 -18.37 -1.33 -6.64
CA THR A 55 -17.56 -1.25 -7.85
C THR A 55 -17.99 -2.31 -8.85
N ARG A 56 -17.91 -1.99 -10.14
CA ARG A 56 -18.34 -2.88 -11.22
C ARG A 56 -17.64 -4.24 -11.18
N ASN A 57 -16.38 -4.27 -10.76
CA ASN A 57 -15.63 -5.50 -10.56
C ASN A 57 -15.46 -5.76 -9.05
N PRO A 58 -16.12 -6.78 -8.48
CA PRO A 58 -16.02 -7.12 -7.06
C PRO A 58 -14.69 -7.77 -6.67
N GLY A 59 -13.89 -8.24 -7.65
CA GLY A 59 -12.55 -8.79 -7.37
C GLY A 59 -11.48 -7.73 -7.12
N ARG A 60 -11.81 -6.44 -7.29
CA ARG A 60 -10.86 -5.36 -7.04
C ARG A 60 -10.73 -5.10 -5.54
N PRO A 61 -9.53 -4.78 -5.04
CA PRO A 61 -9.34 -4.46 -3.63
C PRO A 61 -10.07 -3.16 -3.27
N ALA A 62 -10.45 -3.03 -2.01
CA ALA A 62 -10.88 -1.75 -1.46
C ALA A 62 -9.71 -0.74 -1.51
N ILE A 63 -10.02 0.46 -1.98
CA ILE A 63 -9.08 1.56 -2.08
C ILE A 63 -9.65 2.79 -1.39
N THR A 64 -8.75 3.62 -0.91
CA THR A 64 -9.08 4.91 -0.31
C THR A 64 -9.10 6.03 -1.37
N LEU A 65 -9.76 7.15 -1.06
CA LEU A 65 -9.73 8.34 -1.92
C LEU A 65 -8.32 8.91 -2.08
N TRP A 66 -7.47 8.79 -1.06
CA TRP A 66 -6.10 9.32 -1.13
C TRP A 66 -5.24 8.49 -2.08
N GLU A 67 -5.37 7.15 -2.08
CA GLU A 67 -4.65 6.26 -3.02
C GLU A 67 -5.06 6.53 -4.45
N GLN A 68 -6.37 6.67 -4.69
CA GLN A 68 -6.91 6.98 -6.00
C GLN A 68 -6.39 8.33 -6.52
N LYS A 69 -6.37 9.36 -5.69
CA LYS A 69 -5.78 10.67 -6.05
C LYS A 69 -4.27 10.59 -6.27
N ALA A 70 -3.55 9.81 -5.46
CA ALA A 70 -2.11 9.62 -5.60
C ALA A 70 -1.77 8.91 -6.92
N ALA A 71 -2.52 7.87 -7.27
CA ALA A 71 -2.38 7.16 -8.54
C ALA A 71 -2.64 8.07 -9.74
N ILE A 72 -3.71 8.89 -9.71
CA ILE A 72 -3.97 9.89 -10.76
C ILE A 72 -2.82 10.88 -10.89
N ARG A 73 -2.27 11.36 -9.76
CA ARG A 73 -1.12 12.28 -9.78
C ARG A 73 0.09 11.65 -10.45
N VAL A 74 0.39 10.40 -10.14
CA VAL A 74 1.49 9.65 -10.78
C VAL A 74 1.24 9.49 -12.28
N GLN A 75 0.02 9.15 -12.68
CA GLN A 75 -0.31 8.97 -14.09
C GLN A 75 -0.25 10.27 -14.90
N ARG A 76 -0.72 11.37 -14.32
CA ARG A 76 -0.55 12.71 -14.92
C ARG A 76 0.91 13.11 -15.04
N ALA A 77 1.73 12.82 -14.02
CA ALA A 77 3.17 13.08 -14.09
C ALA A 77 3.88 12.26 -15.18
N ARG A 78 3.32 11.10 -15.57
CA ARG A 78 3.78 10.28 -16.70
C ARG A 78 3.24 10.74 -18.07
N GLY A 79 2.52 11.88 -18.13
CA GLY A 79 1.97 12.43 -19.36
C GLY A 79 0.69 11.74 -19.86
N ARG A 80 0.08 10.84 -19.07
CA ARG A 80 -1.18 10.19 -19.46
C ARG A 80 -2.37 11.04 -19.03
N HIS A 81 -3.14 11.49 -20.01
CA HIS A 81 -4.37 12.26 -19.80
C HIS A 81 -5.61 11.38 -19.73
N GLU A 82 -5.66 10.30 -20.52
CA GLU A 82 -6.70 9.28 -20.44
C GLU A 82 -6.28 8.23 -19.41
N ILE A 83 -6.97 8.23 -18.27
CA ILE A 83 -6.64 7.39 -17.12
C ILE A 83 -7.75 6.36 -16.96
N ASP A 84 -7.43 5.13 -17.34
CA ASP A 84 -8.29 3.98 -17.18
C ASP A 84 -8.34 3.51 -15.72
N GLU A 85 -9.49 2.95 -15.34
CA GLU A 85 -9.71 2.32 -14.04
C GLU A 85 -8.62 1.27 -13.75
N GLU A 86 -8.32 0.41 -14.73
CA GLU A 86 -7.32 -0.65 -14.60
C GLU A 86 -5.91 -0.09 -14.28
N THR A 87 -5.52 0.98 -14.97
CA THR A 87 -4.23 1.63 -14.75
C THR A 87 -4.15 2.23 -13.35
N ILE A 88 -5.24 2.75 -12.80
CA ILE A 88 -5.31 3.26 -11.42
C ILE A 88 -5.03 2.14 -10.44
N PHE A 89 -5.76 1.03 -10.54
CA PHE A 89 -5.59 -0.10 -9.61
C PHE A 89 -4.20 -0.72 -9.69
N GLN A 90 -3.62 -0.86 -10.89
CA GLN A 90 -2.23 -1.32 -11.06
C GLN A 90 -1.22 -0.38 -10.39
N THR A 91 -1.43 0.93 -10.53
CA THR A 91 -0.56 1.94 -9.90
C THR A 91 -0.65 1.87 -8.38
N ILE A 92 -1.86 1.74 -7.83
CA ILE A 92 -2.07 1.59 -6.39
C ILE A 92 -1.41 0.32 -5.88
N ALA A 93 -1.55 -0.81 -6.59
CA ALA A 93 -0.91 -2.07 -6.24
C ALA A 93 0.62 -1.92 -6.20
N ALA A 94 1.21 -1.26 -7.21
CA ALA A 94 2.64 -0.98 -7.24
C ALA A 94 3.09 -0.05 -6.10
N GLN A 95 2.31 0.99 -5.78
CA GLN A 95 2.59 1.89 -4.66
C GLN A 95 2.56 1.15 -3.32
N ARG A 96 1.56 0.29 -3.09
CA ARG A 96 1.47 -0.55 -1.89
C ARG A 96 2.67 -1.49 -1.79
N ALA A 97 3.05 -2.14 -2.88
CA ALA A 97 4.21 -3.05 -2.91
C ALA A 97 5.52 -2.32 -2.54
N LEU A 98 5.74 -1.10 -3.04
CA LEU A 98 6.90 -0.28 -2.68
C LEU A 98 6.91 0.10 -1.19
N VAL A 99 5.75 0.47 -0.64
CA VAL A 99 5.62 0.77 0.80
C VAL A 99 5.91 -0.46 1.64
N ASP A 100 5.37 -1.62 1.26
CA ASP A 100 5.61 -2.88 1.96
C ASP A 100 7.08 -3.29 1.94
N GLN A 101 7.77 -3.11 0.80
CA GLN A 101 9.21 -3.35 0.68
C GLN A 101 10.01 -2.43 1.62
N ALA A 102 9.73 -1.12 1.60
CA ALA A 102 10.40 -0.15 2.48
C ALA A 102 10.19 -0.46 3.97
N ILE A 103 8.98 -0.90 4.37
CA ILE A 103 8.69 -1.33 5.74
C ILE A 103 9.54 -2.55 6.11
N ARG A 104 9.63 -3.54 5.23
CA ARG A 104 10.44 -4.76 5.44
C ARG A 104 11.92 -4.42 5.59
N GLU A 105 12.47 -3.61 4.70
CA GLU A 105 13.86 -3.16 4.74
C GLU A 105 14.18 -2.41 6.03
N THR A 106 13.35 -1.43 6.40
CA THR A 106 13.51 -0.65 7.64
C THR A 106 13.46 -1.56 8.87
N THR A 107 12.54 -2.53 8.88
CA THR A 107 12.42 -3.51 9.96
C THR A 107 13.66 -4.40 10.05
N GLN A 108 14.22 -4.83 8.91
CA GLN A 108 15.46 -5.60 8.86
C GLN A 108 16.65 -4.78 9.37
N THR A 109 16.81 -3.54 8.92
CA THR A 109 17.87 -2.63 9.40
C THR A 109 17.77 -2.42 10.90
N ARG A 110 16.56 -2.19 11.43
CA ARG A 110 16.31 -2.06 12.87
C ARG A 110 16.74 -3.32 13.63
N ARG A 111 16.36 -4.51 13.16
CA ARG A 111 16.73 -5.79 13.78
C ARG A 111 18.24 -6.00 13.75
N TRP A 112 18.91 -5.68 12.64
CA TRP A 112 20.35 -5.83 12.52
C TRP A 112 21.11 -4.88 13.46
N ARG A 113 20.66 -3.62 13.58
CA ARG A 113 21.20 -2.66 14.56
C ARG A 113 21.01 -3.16 16.00
N ALA A 114 19.82 -3.67 16.34
CA ALA A 114 19.57 -4.25 17.66
C ALA A 114 20.50 -5.44 17.96
N ARG A 115 20.74 -6.33 16.98
CA ARG A 115 21.71 -7.42 17.12
C ARG A 115 23.12 -6.93 17.35
N ARG A 116 23.54 -5.82 16.74
CA ARG A 116 24.91 -5.26 16.93
C ARG A 116 25.04 -4.34 18.14
N ALA A 117 23.93 -3.96 18.77
CA ALA A 117 23.95 -3.05 19.93
C ALA A 117 24.72 -3.63 21.13
N HIS A 118 24.71 -4.96 21.33
CA HIS A 118 25.49 -5.61 22.39
C HIS A 118 26.98 -5.73 22.08
N LEU A 119 27.40 -5.49 20.82
CA LEU A 119 28.79 -5.57 20.37
C LEU A 119 29.54 -4.23 20.50
N GLN A 120 29.05 -3.29 21.34
CA GLN A 120 29.72 -2.00 21.50
C GLN A 120 31.20 -2.15 21.89
N GLU A 121 32.00 -1.24 21.35
CA GLU A 121 33.46 -1.29 21.28
C GLU A 121 34.08 -1.56 22.66
N ARG A 122 34.81 -2.69 22.77
CA ARG A 122 35.77 -2.86 23.85
C ARG A 122 36.75 -1.67 23.78
N PRO A 123 37.01 -0.98 24.89
CA PRO A 123 38.00 0.09 24.89
C PRO A 123 39.29 -0.46 24.30
N ALA A 124 39.87 0.28 23.36
CA ALA A 124 41.11 -0.09 22.71
C ALA A 124 42.17 -0.30 23.80
N ILE A 125 42.52 -1.57 24.03
CA ILE A 125 43.63 -1.92 24.90
C ILE A 125 44.87 -1.44 24.14
N SER A 126 45.47 -0.34 24.60
CA SER A 126 46.78 0.09 24.10
C SER A 126 47.75 -1.08 24.25
N PRO A 127 48.44 -1.52 23.18
CA PRO A 127 49.41 -2.59 23.30
C PRO A 127 50.65 -2.03 24.00
N THR A 128 50.67 -2.10 25.32
CA THR A 128 51.95 -2.19 26.05
C THR A 128 52.47 -3.58 25.76
N VAL A 129 53.37 -3.70 24.79
CA VAL A 129 54.08 -4.95 24.50
C VAL A 129 55.18 -5.11 25.55
N PRO A 130 55.13 -6.12 26.45
CA PRO A 130 56.34 -6.61 27.08
C PRO A 130 57.02 -7.53 26.05
N MET A 131 58.17 -7.13 25.54
CA MET A 131 59.04 -8.05 24.81
C MET A 131 59.57 -9.08 25.82
N ASP A 132 59.08 -10.32 25.70
CA ASP A 132 59.73 -11.61 26.06
C ASP A 132 58.72 -12.70 26.54
N GLU A 133 57.48 -12.71 26.03
CA GLU A 133 56.58 -13.86 26.24
C GLU A 133 56.71 -14.87 25.08
N PRO A 134 57.02 -16.15 25.34
CA PRO A 134 57.03 -17.18 24.30
C PRO A 134 55.61 -17.33 23.75
N VAL A 135 55.48 -17.39 22.42
CA VAL A 135 54.19 -17.59 21.74
C VAL A 135 53.63 -18.96 22.14
N ILE A 136 52.72 -18.97 23.12
CA ILE A 136 52.00 -20.17 23.54
C ILE A 136 51.00 -20.49 22.42
N ALA A 137 51.18 -21.63 21.76
CA ALA A 137 50.19 -22.17 20.83
C ALA A 137 48.93 -22.54 21.63
N LEU A 138 47.95 -21.64 21.67
CA LEU A 138 46.68 -21.87 22.36
C LEU A 138 45.96 -23.07 21.72
N PRO A 139 45.55 -24.09 22.49
CA PRO A 139 44.73 -25.15 21.95
C PRO A 139 43.39 -24.56 21.47
N HIS A 140 42.94 -24.98 20.30
CA HIS A 140 41.61 -24.63 19.80
C HIS A 140 40.58 -25.33 20.69
N PHE A 141 39.82 -24.55 21.45
CA PHE A 141 38.75 -25.12 22.26
C PHE A 141 37.57 -25.52 21.36
N PRO A 142 36.91 -26.67 21.61
CA PRO A 142 35.66 -27.00 20.95
C PRO A 142 34.60 -25.96 21.31
N VAL A 143 33.94 -25.39 20.31
CA VAL A 143 32.90 -24.36 20.50
C VAL A 143 31.54 -25.01 20.35
N GLU A 144 30.75 -25.00 21.42
CA GLU A 144 29.32 -25.29 21.37
C GLU A 144 28.55 -23.96 21.33
N VAL A 145 27.70 -23.82 20.33
CA VAL A 145 26.78 -22.68 20.20
C VAL A 145 25.54 -23.04 21.01
N TRP A 146 25.25 -22.24 22.04
CA TRP A 146 24.01 -22.37 22.80
C TRP A 146 22.82 -22.12 21.88
N GLU A 147 21.88 -23.09 21.84
CA GLU A 147 20.63 -23.04 21.07
C GLU A 147 19.53 -22.26 21.81
#